data_AF-A0A957LBC3-F1
#
_entry.id   AF-A0A957LBC3-F1
#
_cell.length_a   1.000
_cell.length_b   1.000
_cell.length_c   1.000
_cell.angle_alpha   90.00
_cell.angle_beta   90.00
_cell.angle_gamma   90.00
#
_symmetry.space_group_name_H-M   'P 1'
#
loop_
_entity.id
_entity.type
_entity.pdbx_description
1 polymer ?
#
loop_
_entity_poly.entity_id
_entity_poly.type
_entity_poly.pdbx_seq_one_letter_code
_entity_poly.pdbx_strand_id
1 'polypeptide(L)'
;MIGQTNRLWEYPAEARLLIINADDFGMCHAVNEAIFRSWQDVIVCSTTLMVLCPWSLHAMRLLTARFEIPFGIHLTVIFDWADYRWGPVAP
;
A
#
# COMPACT_ATOMS: atom_id res chain seq x y z
N MET A 1 -30.29 -5.01 1.02
CA MET A 1 -30.14 -5.71 2.32
C MET A 1 -28.85 -5.27 2.97
N ILE A 2 -28.90 -4.64 4.15
CA ILE A 2 -27.71 -4.28 4.91
C ILE A 2 -26.96 -5.58 5.28
N GLY A 3 -25.62 -5.57 5.21
CA GLY A 3 -24.77 -6.69 5.68
C GLY A 3 -24.61 -7.87 4.72
N GLN A 4 -25.06 -7.78 3.46
CA GLN A 4 -24.85 -8.86 2.48
C GLN A 4 -23.35 -9.07 2.18
N THR A 5 -22.57 -7.98 2.06
CA THR A 5 -21.13 -8.04 1.79
C THR A 5 -20.35 -8.68 2.94
N ASN A 6 -20.68 -8.35 4.20
CA ASN A 6 -19.98 -8.93 5.36
C ASN A 6 -20.12 -10.45 5.42
N ARG A 7 -21.31 -10.97 5.08
CA ARG A 7 -21.56 -12.41 5.06
C ARG A 7 -20.77 -13.16 3.99
N LEU A 8 -20.40 -12.50 2.88
CA LEU A 8 -19.50 -13.10 1.87
C LEU A 8 -18.10 -13.35 2.44
N TRP A 9 -17.72 -12.63 3.49
CA TRP A 9 -16.44 -12.71 4.18
C TRP A 9 -16.58 -13.38 5.56
N GLU A 10 -17.69 -14.09 5.79
CA GLU A 10 -17.98 -14.82 7.04
C GLU A 10 -18.03 -13.94 8.31
N TYR A 11 -18.23 -12.62 8.15
CA TYR A 11 -18.46 -11.70 9.27
C TYR A 11 -19.96 -11.52 9.59
N PRO A 12 -20.30 -11.15 10.85
CA PRO A 12 -21.66 -10.76 11.20
C PRO A 12 -22.21 -9.65 10.29
N ALA A 13 -23.52 -9.67 10.03
CA ALA A 13 -24.14 -8.73 9.09
C ALA A 13 -24.03 -7.26 9.55
N GLU A 14 -23.95 -7.06 10.86
CA GLU A 14 -23.83 -5.79 11.57
C GLU A 14 -22.38 -5.39 11.88
N ALA A 15 -21.41 -6.25 11.56
CA ALA A 15 -20.00 -5.96 11.79
C ALA A 15 -19.55 -4.69 11.04
N ARG A 16 -18.70 -3.90 11.70
CA ARG A 16 -18.01 -2.77 11.07
C ARG A 16 -16.59 -3.21 10.73
N LEU A 17 -16.33 -3.37 9.45
CA LEU A 17 -15.02 -3.76 8.93
C LEU A 17 -14.25 -2.51 8.50
N LEU A 18 -12.94 -2.46 8.78
CA LEU A 18 -12.07 -1.36 8.43
C LEU A 18 -10.79 -1.92 7.81
N ILE A 19 -10.42 -1.40 6.64
CA ILE A 19 -9.11 -1.60 6.03
C ILE A 19 -8.39 -0.27 6.13
N ILE A 20 -7.24 -0.27 6.80
CA ILE A 20 -6.34 0.89 6.86
C ILE A 20 -5.23 0.62 5.86
N ASN A 21 -5.32 1.21 4.68
CA ASN A 21 -4.27 1.12 3.66
C ASN A 21 -3.31 2.30 3.79
N ALA A 22 -2.01 2.02 3.78
CA ALA A 22 -0.99 3.06 3.61
C ALA A 22 -0.67 3.28 2.13
N ASP A 23 -0.87 4.50 1.64
CA ASP A 23 -0.56 4.89 0.27
C ASP A 23 0.91 5.30 0.10
N ASP A 24 1.35 5.44 -1.15
CA ASP A 24 2.66 5.97 -1.55
C ASP A 24 3.89 5.09 -1.25
N PHE A 25 3.69 3.81 -0.98
CA PHE A 25 4.82 2.90 -0.79
C PHE A 25 5.64 2.79 -2.08
N GLY A 26 6.95 3.01 -1.98
CA GLY A 26 7.85 3.14 -3.12
C GLY A 26 8.17 4.60 -3.49
N MET A 27 7.44 5.60 -2.98
CA MET A 27 7.67 7.01 -3.31
C MET A 27 9.05 7.50 -2.88
N CYS A 28 9.38 7.38 -1.59
CA CYS A 28 10.69 7.75 -1.05
C CYS A 28 11.11 6.84 0.11
N HIS A 29 12.38 6.89 0.51
CA HIS A 29 12.91 6.07 1.61
C HIS A 29 12.13 6.28 2.91
N ALA A 30 11.87 7.54 3.27
CA ALA A 30 11.21 7.87 4.53
C ALA A 30 9.79 7.32 4.58
N VAL A 31 9.05 7.39 3.47
CA VAL A 31 7.70 6.82 3.36
C VAL A 31 7.75 5.30 3.48
N ASN A 32 8.70 4.64 2.79
CA ASN A 32 8.85 3.19 2.92
C ASN A 32 9.09 2.75 4.37
N GLU A 33 10.02 3.41 5.06
CA GLU A 33 10.33 3.12 6.47
C GLU A 33 9.13 3.38 7.38
N ALA A 34 8.42 4.48 7.18
CA ALA A 34 7.25 4.83 7.99
C ALA A 34 6.11 3.81 7.80
N ILE A 35 5.85 3.39 6.57
CA ILE A 35 4.82 2.38 6.25
C ILE A 35 5.19 1.03 6.82
N PHE A 36 6.46 0.63 6.65
CA PHE A 36 6.94 -0.64 7.18
C PHE A 36 6.82 -0.71 8.71
N ARG A 37 7.22 0.35 9.42
CA ARG A 37 7.03 0.45 10.87
C ARG A 37 5.57 0.46 11.28
N SER A 38 4.73 1.22 10.56
CA SER A 38 3.28 1.27 10.82
C SER A 38 2.63 -0.10 10.67
N TRP A 39 3.12 -0.93 9.76
CA TRP A 39 2.66 -2.31 9.64
C TRP A 39 3.16 -3.18 10.80
N GLN A 40 4.43 -3.06 11.21
CA GLN A 40 4.97 -3.77 12.37
C GLN A 40 4.24 -3.44 13.68
N ASP A 41 3.84 -2.18 13.83
CA ASP A 41 3.08 -1.68 14.98
C ASP A 41 1.56 -1.97 14.87
N VAL A 42 1.13 -2.71 13.83
CA VAL A 42 -0.26 -3.14 13.59
C VAL A 42 -1.21 -1.93 13.46
N ILE A 43 -0.72 -0.82 12.93
CA ILE A 43 -1.49 0.41 12.68
C ILE A 43 -2.20 0.30 11.33
N VAL A 44 -1.53 -0.24 10.32
CA VAL A 44 -2.06 -0.37 8.95
C VAL A 44 -2.28 -1.84 8.60
N CYS A 45 -3.33 -2.11 7.84
CA CYS A 45 -3.71 -3.45 7.38
C CYS A 45 -3.03 -3.84 6.07
N SER A 46 -2.72 -2.86 5.21
CA SER A 46 -2.16 -3.08 3.87
C SER A 46 -1.42 -1.84 3.37
N THR A 47 -0.76 -1.97 2.22
CA THR A 47 -0.17 -0.84 1.51
C THR A 47 -0.34 -0.92 0.00
N THR A 48 -0.11 0.17 -0.74
CA THR A 48 -0.12 0.17 -2.21
C THR A 48 1.22 0.66 -2.78
N LEU A 49 1.80 -0.15 -3.68
CA LEU A 49 3.13 0.07 -4.25
C LEU A 49 3.07 0.95 -5.51
N MET A 50 3.74 2.10 -5.46
CA MET A 50 4.07 2.96 -6.60
C MET A 50 5.29 2.42 -7.33
N VAL A 51 5.07 1.51 -8.28
CA VAL A 51 6.14 0.78 -8.99
C VAL A 51 7.11 1.72 -9.74
N LEU A 52 6.60 2.84 -10.26
CA LEU A 52 7.39 3.81 -11.04
C LEU A 52 8.33 4.66 -10.18
N CYS A 53 8.06 4.78 -8.89
CA CYS A 53 8.77 5.73 -8.04
C CYS A 53 10.21 5.27 -7.71
N PRO A 54 11.13 6.21 -7.43
CA PRO A 54 12.57 5.91 -7.27
C PRO A 54 12.91 4.90 -6.17
N TRP A 55 12.03 4.70 -5.19
CA TRP A 55 12.25 3.79 -4.05
C TRP A 55 11.40 2.53 -4.12
N SER A 56 10.81 2.21 -5.28
CA SER A 56 10.00 1.00 -5.45
C SER A 56 10.81 -0.29 -5.24
N LEU A 57 12.08 -0.33 -5.65
CA LEU A 57 12.96 -1.48 -5.40
C LEU A 57 13.25 -1.70 -3.91
N HIS A 58 13.38 -0.62 -3.14
CA HIS A 58 13.52 -0.72 -1.68
C HIS A 58 12.24 -1.27 -1.05
N ALA A 59 11.08 -0.75 -1.46
CA ALA A 59 9.77 -1.23 -1.03
C ALA A 59 9.58 -2.73 -1.36
N MET A 60 9.93 -3.17 -2.57
CA MET A 60 9.86 -4.58 -2.97
C MET A 60 10.79 -5.48 -2.14
N ARG A 61 11.98 -5.00 -1.74
CA ARG A 61 12.85 -5.74 -0.82
C ARG A 61 12.20 -5.93 0.55
N LEU A 62 11.52 -4.91 1.07
CA LEU A 62 10.78 -5.02 2.34
C LEU A 62 9.62 -6.03 2.22
N LEU A 63 8.87 -6.00 1.12
CA LEU A 63 7.76 -6.95 0.88
C LEU A 63 8.26 -8.39 0.72
N THR A 64 9.36 -8.60 0.00
CA THR A 64 9.94 -9.95 -0.18
C THR A 64 10.58 -10.51 1.08
N ALA A 65 11.02 -9.65 2.00
CA ALA A 65 11.49 -10.08 3.32
C ALA A 65 10.33 -10.46 4.27
N ARG A 66 9.09 -10.05 3.96
CA ARG A 66 7.89 -10.22 4.80
C ARG A 66 6.66 -10.49 3.92
N PHE A 67 6.47 -11.73 3.51
CA PHE A 67 5.34 -12.14 2.66
C PHE A 67 3.94 -11.96 3.29
N GLU A 68 3.88 -11.55 4.55
CA GLU A 68 2.64 -11.33 5.31
C GLU A 68 2.01 -9.96 5.07
N ILE A 69 2.73 -9.00 4.50
CA ILE A 69 2.20 -7.64 4.24
C ILE A 69 1.24 -7.72 3.04
N PRO A 70 -0.09 -7.54 3.22
CA PRO A 70 -0.99 -7.44 2.08
C PRO A 70 -0.70 -6.15 1.33
N PHE A 71 -0.51 -6.23 0.00
CA PHE A 71 -0.27 -5.04 -0.79
C PHE A 71 -0.96 -5.08 -2.16
N GLY A 72 -1.28 -3.90 -2.66
CA GLY A 72 -1.78 -3.66 -4.02
C GLY A 72 -0.82 -2.81 -4.84
N ILE A 73 -1.25 -2.43 -6.04
CA ILE A 73 -0.52 -1.51 -6.92
C ILE A 73 -1.19 -0.13 -6.86
N HIS A 74 -0.40 0.89 -6.55
CA HIS A 74 -0.81 2.29 -6.62
C HIS A 74 -0.56 2.79 -8.05
N LEU A 75 -1.63 2.94 -8.84
CA LEU A 75 -1.50 3.40 -10.23
C LEU A 75 -0.89 4.80 -10.25
N THR A 76 0.34 4.87 -10.75
CA THR A 76 1.17 6.06 -10.67
C THR A 76 1.24 6.70 -12.05
N VAL A 77 0.47 7.76 -12.29
CA VAL A 77 0.38 8.43 -13.61
C VAL A 77 0.71 9.92 -13.57
N ILE A 78 0.87 10.48 -12.37
CA ILE A 78 1.28 11.87 -12.12
C ILE A 78 2.45 11.90 -11.13
N PHE A 79 3.10 13.05 -11.01
CA PHE A 79 4.03 13.38 -9.93
C PHE A 79 3.71 14.79 -9.41
N ASP A 80 3.82 15.00 -8.10
CA ASP A 80 3.38 16.25 -7.47
C ASP A 80 4.49 17.29 -7.38
N TRP A 81 5.75 16.86 -7.39
CA TRP A 81 6.91 17.74 -7.20
C TRP A 81 7.68 17.94 -8.50
N ALA A 82 7.96 19.20 -8.80
CA ALA A 82 8.68 19.59 -10.02
C ALA A 82 10.07 18.96 -10.14
N ASP A 83 10.75 18.73 -9.02
CA ASP A 83 12.13 18.22 -8.97
C ASP A 83 12.22 16.75 -8.53
N TYR A 84 11.08 16.09 -8.26
CA TYR A 84 11.03 14.70 -7.83
C TYR A 84 10.02 13.93 -8.69
N ARG A 85 10.52 13.48 -9.85
CA ARG A 85 9.71 12.88 -10.92
C ARG A 85 10.03 11.41 -11.12
N TRP A 86 9.08 10.71 -11.74
CA TRP A 86 9.22 9.36 -12.24
C TRP A 86 8.60 9.28 -13.64
N GLY A 87 9.16 8.42 -14.49
CA GLY A 87 8.68 8.17 -15.84
C GLY A 87 7.96 6.82 -15.96
N PRO A 88 7.37 6.52 -17.14
CA PRO A 88 6.79 5.22 -17.41
C PRO A 88 7.87 4.12 -17.42
N VAL A 89 7.46 2.85 -17.17
CA VAL A 89 8.38 1.69 -17.26
C VAL A 89 8.80 1.41 -18.72
N ALA A 90 7.94 1.73 -19.68
CA ALA A 90 8.14 1.46 -21.10
C ALA A 90 7.95 2.74 -21.94
N PRO A 91 8.56 2.82 -23.15
CA PRO A 91 8.40 3.95 -24.06
C PRO A 91 6.96 4.19 -24.52
#